data_AF-A0A7S4FSV3-F1
#
_entry.id   AF-A0A7S4FSV3-F1
#
_cell.length_a   1.000
_cell.length_b   1.000
_cell.length_c   1.000
_cell.angle_alpha   90.00
_cell.angle_beta   90.00
_cell.angle_gamma   90.00
#
_symmetry.space_group_name_H-M   'P 1'
#
loop_
_entity.id
_entity.type
_entity.pdbx_description
1 polymer ?
#
loop_
_entity_poly.entity_id
_entity_poly.type
_entity_poly.pdbx_seq_one_letter_code
_entity_poly.pdbx_strand_id
1 'polypeptide(L)'
;QDPPLRDAPTCPKVWKRTAAVGLMTILCGVVVALPPPHATTLHARVATTRPSEARSVLPAPARLGGAGQAFWRAMASRRNAVPESTPRTRISLGGGHKQPNVAASKGLIWSGLLILLGAACASVRALRQSPRVLASKPQPLAMCSVAGFPDDSQNHLWALDFDGVLCDTEPESSMSGWRAAARYWPELFAAATPEDEEDVLGKMAKLRPIVETGYENMILARLMFEELAASRRARDIGSRPLTVGEVSANWGELLPRLMDKWGLDRQEMIDYFGQVRDDWMAEDLDGWLRPNRMYQGVVEALNASSVDMYIITTKQQRFAHALLKDAGCTKFLDKSKIYGLGMGTKTEVMADLQRRAEFEGRTLHFIEDRLKTLQAVIGKGPELGSWQLYLCDWGYNSPSDRNQALVEDRIAGVDLAEFCDLLQRPKKWTAQVMPKVGKGEGVTIGFGP
;
A
#
# COMPACT_ATOMS: atom_id res chain seq x y z
N GLN A 1 -29.34 67.88 4.77
CA GLN A 1 -30.64 68.34 5.33
C GLN A 1 -31.70 67.61 4.52
N ASP A 2 -32.31 66.57 5.09
CA ASP A 2 -33.31 65.77 4.37
C ASP A 2 -34.62 66.53 4.19
N PRO A 3 -35.44 66.15 3.21
CA PRO A 3 -36.72 65.50 3.55
C PRO A 3 -37.06 64.35 2.52
N PRO A 4 -38.29 63.79 2.44
CA PRO A 4 -38.56 62.49 3.07
C PRO A 4 -39.22 61.42 2.15
N LEU A 5 -39.45 60.22 2.70
CA LEU A 5 -40.22 59.11 2.12
C LEU A 5 -41.72 59.40 1.96
N ARG A 6 -42.34 58.88 0.87
CA ARG A 6 -43.74 58.43 0.62
C ARG A 6 -43.94 58.29 -0.92
N ASP A 7 -44.74 57.40 -1.52
CA ASP A 7 -45.76 56.43 -1.07
C ASP A 7 -45.73 55.14 -1.93
N ALA A 8 -46.39 54.07 -1.46
CA ALA A 8 -46.77 52.86 -2.23
C ALA A 8 -48.21 53.05 -2.83
N PRO A 9 -48.93 52.07 -3.45
CA PRO A 9 -48.61 50.66 -3.73
C PRO A 9 -49.02 50.17 -5.16
N THR A 10 -48.83 48.88 -5.46
CA THR A 10 -49.90 47.98 -5.99
C THR A 10 -49.43 46.53 -6.14
N CYS A 11 -50.36 45.59 -5.97
CA CYS A 11 -50.22 44.16 -6.23
C CYS A 11 -51.52 43.68 -6.88
N PRO A 12 -51.48 42.70 -7.81
CA PRO A 12 -52.33 41.54 -7.57
C PRO A 12 -51.72 40.17 -7.96
N LYS A 13 -51.51 39.36 -6.91
CA LYS A 13 -51.96 37.96 -6.75
C LYS A 13 -51.61 36.87 -7.78
N VAL A 14 -50.78 35.92 -7.28
CA VAL A 14 -51.05 34.46 -7.16
C VAL A 14 -51.17 33.63 -8.46
N TRP A 15 -50.38 32.55 -8.56
CA TRP A 15 -50.89 31.16 -8.51
C TRP A 15 -49.81 30.21 -7.96
N LYS A 16 -50.25 29.11 -7.32
CA LYS A 16 -49.42 28.20 -6.51
C LYS A 16 -48.83 27.07 -7.34
N ARG A 17 -47.65 26.56 -6.93
CA ARG A 17 -47.40 25.10 -6.78
C ARG A 17 -46.12 24.83 -5.98
N THR A 18 -46.30 24.29 -4.78
CA THR A 18 -45.24 23.69 -3.96
C THR A 18 -45.61 22.22 -3.74
N ALA A 19 -44.69 21.31 -4.05
CA ALA A 19 -44.69 19.92 -3.61
C ALA A 19 -43.25 19.61 -3.17
N ALA A 20 -42.93 19.13 -1.97
CA ALA A 20 -43.55 18.11 -1.10
C ALA A 20 -43.20 16.66 -1.47
N VAL A 21 -41.92 16.30 -1.31
CA VAL A 21 -41.38 14.95 -1.01
C VAL A 21 -40.08 15.18 -0.22
N GLY A 22 -39.76 14.50 0.88
CA GLY A 22 -40.55 13.62 1.73
C GLY A 22 -39.82 13.43 3.07
N LEU A 23 -40.50 13.64 4.19
CA LEU A 23 -39.96 13.44 5.54
C LEU A 23 -40.18 11.97 5.93
N MET A 24 -39.12 11.20 6.23
CA MET A 24 -39.30 9.82 6.70
C MET A 24 -39.17 9.74 8.22
N THR A 25 -40.26 9.32 8.85
CA THR A 25 -40.48 9.32 10.30
C THR A 25 -39.73 8.19 11.01
N ILE A 26 -39.08 8.53 12.12
CA ILE A 26 -38.56 7.57 13.11
C ILE A 26 -39.74 6.87 13.80
N LEU A 27 -39.78 5.54 13.75
CA LEU A 27 -40.73 4.73 14.52
C LEU A 27 -39.99 3.60 15.24
N CYS A 28 -39.53 3.90 16.46
CA CYS A 28 -39.24 2.88 17.46
C CYS A 28 -40.54 2.49 18.16
N GLY A 29 -40.77 1.19 18.41
CA GLY A 29 -41.82 0.77 19.33
C GLY A 29 -42.56 -0.53 18.99
N VAL A 30 -41.88 -1.68 19.03
CA VAL A 30 -42.55 -2.92 19.46
C VAL A 30 -41.65 -3.60 20.50
N VAL A 31 -42.15 -3.67 21.73
CA VAL A 31 -41.56 -4.45 22.81
C VAL A 31 -41.98 -5.91 22.63
N VAL A 32 -41.02 -6.82 22.49
CA VAL A 32 -41.25 -8.25 22.72
C VAL A 32 -40.37 -8.65 23.90
N ALA A 33 -41.00 -8.90 25.04
CA ALA A 33 -40.31 -9.40 26.23
C ALA A 33 -40.01 -10.89 26.05
N LEU A 34 -38.75 -11.28 26.26
CA LEU A 34 -38.35 -12.67 26.46
C LEU A 34 -37.65 -12.78 27.82
N PRO A 35 -37.85 -13.87 28.57
CA PRO A 35 -37.43 -13.98 29.97
C PRO A 35 -35.91 -14.20 30.10
N PRO A 36 -35.29 -13.76 31.21
CA PRO A 36 -33.87 -13.99 31.46
C PRO A 36 -33.59 -15.45 31.82
N PRO A 37 -32.52 -16.07 31.30
CA PRO A 37 -32.07 -17.37 31.76
C PRO A 37 -31.45 -17.28 33.17
N HIS A 38 -31.66 -18.36 33.93
CA HIS A 38 -31.38 -18.47 35.36
C HIS A 38 -29.95 -18.06 35.78
N ALA A 39 -29.86 -17.17 36.78
CA ALA A 39 -28.65 -16.96 37.55
C ALA A 39 -28.34 -18.21 38.39
N THR A 40 -27.18 -18.84 38.15
CA THR A 40 -26.66 -19.88 39.05
C THR A 40 -25.77 -19.24 40.10
N THR A 41 -26.20 -19.29 41.36
CA THR A 41 -25.52 -18.65 42.50
C THR A 41 -24.20 -19.35 42.82
N LEU A 42 -23.07 -18.68 42.69
CA LEU A 42 -21.80 -19.15 43.25
C LEU A 42 -21.47 -18.35 44.52
N HIS A 43 -21.44 -19.04 45.67
CA HIS A 43 -21.02 -18.44 46.94
C HIS A 43 -19.50 -18.19 46.93
N ALA A 44 -19.09 -16.93 46.84
CA ALA A 44 -17.74 -16.49 47.22
C ALA A 44 -17.79 -15.83 48.61
N ARG A 45 -17.08 -16.41 49.58
CA ARG A 45 -16.96 -15.84 50.94
C ARG A 45 -16.10 -14.58 50.91
N VAL A 46 -16.67 -13.45 51.31
CA VAL A 46 -15.88 -12.25 51.62
C VAL A 46 -15.23 -12.45 53.00
N ALA A 47 -13.90 -12.42 53.04
CA ALA A 47 -13.13 -12.29 54.27
C ALA A 47 -12.55 -10.87 54.35
N THR A 48 -13.13 -10.04 55.21
CA THR A 48 -12.63 -8.68 55.49
C THR A 48 -11.54 -8.70 56.55
N THR A 49 -10.37 -8.12 56.24
CA THR A 49 -9.44 -7.60 57.26
C THR A 49 -9.00 -6.19 56.88
N ARG A 50 -8.91 -5.31 57.88
CA ARG A 50 -8.62 -3.86 57.73
C ARG A 50 -7.11 -3.58 57.62
N PRO A 51 -6.71 -2.40 57.09
CA PRO A 51 -5.31 -2.01 56.97
C PRO A 51 -4.72 -1.52 58.30
N SER A 52 -3.39 -1.54 58.38
CA SER A 52 -2.59 -0.85 59.40
C SER A 52 -1.55 0.05 58.73
N GLU A 53 -1.42 1.29 59.19
CA GLU A 53 -0.54 2.31 58.64
C GLU A 53 0.94 2.07 59.00
N ALA A 54 1.85 2.47 58.10
CA ALA A 54 3.23 2.82 58.47
C ALA A 54 3.80 3.85 57.47
N ARG A 55 4.22 5.02 57.97
CA ARG A 55 4.94 6.05 57.20
C ARG A 55 6.46 5.81 57.25
N SER A 56 7.15 5.95 56.11
CA SER A 56 8.51 6.54 56.02
C SER A 56 8.73 6.99 54.57
N VAL A 57 8.86 8.30 54.30
CA VAL A 57 10.10 9.12 54.28
C VAL A 57 11.03 8.73 53.11
N LEU A 58 11.17 9.67 52.17
CA LEU A 58 12.05 9.62 50.98
C LEU A 58 13.55 9.68 51.38
N PRO A 59 14.46 9.24 50.49
CA PRO A 59 15.06 10.24 49.60
C PRO A 59 15.30 9.76 48.14
N ALA A 60 15.24 10.70 47.19
CA ALA A 60 15.99 10.64 45.93
C ALA A 60 17.47 11.04 46.22
N PRO A 61 18.50 10.73 45.40
CA PRO A 61 18.45 10.64 43.93
C PRO A 61 19.37 9.57 43.27
N ALA A 62 19.34 9.49 41.92
CA ALA A 62 20.51 9.51 41.01
C ALA A 62 20.21 8.86 39.64
N ARG A 63 20.88 9.36 38.59
CA ARG A 63 20.82 8.83 37.22
C ARG A 63 21.74 7.63 37.04
N LEU A 64 21.29 6.64 36.26
CA LEU A 64 22.01 5.68 35.39
C LEU A 64 20.89 4.93 34.64
N GLY A 65 20.95 4.54 33.37
CA GLY A 65 22.06 4.44 32.45
C GLY A 65 21.99 3.09 31.72
N GLY A 66 21.31 3.04 30.55
CA GLY A 66 21.36 1.94 29.57
C GLY A 66 21.01 0.52 30.05
N ALA A 67 19.75 0.10 29.89
CA ALA A 67 19.33 -1.30 30.08
C ALA A 67 18.25 -1.73 29.07
N GLY A 68 18.56 -1.67 27.77
CA GLY A 68 17.63 -1.98 26.67
C GLY A 68 18.24 -2.85 25.57
N GLN A 69 19.01 -3.90 25.94
CA GLN A 69 19.63 -4.80 24.95
C GLN A 69 20.01 -6.21 25.46
N ALA A 70 19.63 -6.57 26.69
CA ALA A 70 20.11 -7.80 27.34
C ALA A 70 19.22 -9.05 27.12
N PHE A 71 17.99 -8.90 26.63
CA PHE A 71 17.04 -10.02 26.50
C PHE A 71 17.34 -10.93 25.31
N TRP A 72 17.71 -10.36 24.16
CA TRP A 72 17.84 -11.11 22.90
C TRP A 72 19.12 -11.94 22.74
N ARG A 73 20.15 -11.75 23.59
CA ARG A 73 21.40 -12.54 23.51
C ARG A 73 21.35 -13.90 24.23
N ALA A 74 20.28 -14.19 24.98
CA ALA A 74 20.19 -15.41 25.80
C ALA A 74 19.65 -16.66 25.08
N MET A 75 19.02 -16.52 23.90
CA MET A 75 18.45 -17.67 23.15
C MET A 75 19.37 -18.26 22.06
N ALA A 76 20.48 -17.62 21.71
CA ALA A 76 21.32 -18.05 20.58
C ALA A 76 22.47 -19.03 20.92
N SER A 77 22.61 -19.48 22.18
CA SER A 77 23.81 -20.19 22.68
C SER A 77 23.54 -21.57 23.29
N ARG A 78 22.67 -22.39 22.68
CA ARG A 78 22.49 -23.81 23.02
C ARG A 78 22.39 -24.75 21.81
N ARG A 79 23.50 -24.91 21.07
CA ARG A 79 23.81 -26.14 20.32
C ARG A 79 25.30 -26.47 20.47
N ASN A 80 25.60 -27.76 20.56
CA ASN A 80 26.92 -28.43 20.71
C ASN A 80 27.36 -28.80 22.13
N ALA A 81 26.85 -29.94 22.61
CA ALA A 81 27.56 -30.81 23.55
C ALA A 81 27.05 -32.26 23.37
N VAL A 82 27.89 -33.12 22.80
CA VAL A 82 27.70 -34.59 22.79
C VAL A 82 28.48 -35.16 23.98
N PRO A 83 27.93 -36.15 24.70
CA PRO A 83 28.76 -37.11 25.41
C PRO A 83 28.49 -38.55 24.95
N GLU A 84 29.56 -39.25 24.53
CA GLU A 84 29.55 -40.70 24.46
C GLU A 84 29.57 -41.32 25.86
N SER A 85 28.75 -42.34 26.09
CA SER A 85 29.18 -43.60 26.73
C SER A 85 28.04 -44.61 26.78
N THR A 86 28.32 -45.83 26.34
CA THR A 86 27.41 -46.98 26.49
C THR A 86 27.68 -47.70 27.82
N PRO A 87 26.70 -48.50 28.28
CA PRO A 87 27.06 -49.88 28.57
C PRO A 87 26.21 -50.88 27.78
N ARG A 88 26.85 -52.02 27.45
CA ARG A 88 26.27 -53.11 26.67
C ARG A 88 25.31 -53.95 27.52
N THR A 89 24.19 -54.39 26.94
CA THR A 89 23.58 -55.69 27.27
C THR A 89 23.29 -56.45 25.98
N ARG A 90 23.58 -57.75 25.98
CA ARG A 90 23.60 -58.65 24.81
C ARG A 90 22.42 -59.63 24.89
N ILE A 91 21.55 -59.68 23.88
CA ILE A 91 20.65 -60.83 23.63
C ILE A 91 20.74 -61.21 22.14
N SER A 92 20.58 -62.51 21.87
CA SER A 92 20.99 -63.20 20.64
C SER A 92 19.97 -63.19 19.50
N LEU A 93 20.48 -63.47 18.30
CA LEU A 93 19.78 -63.66 17.02
C LEU A 93 18.90 -64.92 16.96
N GLY A 94 17.87 -64.81 16.11
CA GLY A 94 17.15 -65.88 15.40
C GLY A 94 15.97 -65.22 14.67
N GLY A 95 15.70 -65.42 13.37
CA GLY A 95 16.25 -66.33 12.37
C GLY A 95 15.09 -66.95 11.58
N GLY A 96 14.91 -66.61 10.30
CA GLY A 96 13.82 -67.19 9.50
C GLY A 96 13.50 -66.46 8.18
N HIS A 97 13.72 -67.14 7.05
CA HIS A 97 13.29 -66.72 5.71
C HIS A 97 11.77 -66.70 5.53
N LYS A 98 11.25 -65.80 4.66
CA LYS A 98 10.72 -66.15 3.32
C LYS A 98 10.14 -64.94 2.57
N GLN A 99 10.54 -64.76 1.31
CA GLN A 99 9.71 -64.15 0.26
C GLN A 99 8.93 -65.27 -0.48
N PRO A 100 7.93 -64.91 -1.32
CA PRO A 100 8.18 -65.00 -2.77
C PRO A 100 7.63 -63.84 -3.62
N ASN A 101 8.02 -63.85 -4.89
CA ASN A 101 7.63 -62.96 -6.02
C ASN A 101 6.10 -62.82 -6.19
N VAL A 102 5.55 -61.81 -6.89
CA VAL A 102 5.43 -61.64 -8.37
C VAL A 102 4.78 -60.24 -8.61
N ALA A 103 4.99 -59.44 -9.66
CA ALA A 103 5.55 -59.63 -11.02
C ALA A 103 6.46 -58.45 -11.48
N ALA A 104 6.70 -58.33 -12.79
CA ALA A 104 7.19 -57.13 -13.49
C ALA A 104 6.40 -56.92 -14.81
N SER A 105 6.31 -55.68 -15.31
CA SER A 105 5.87 -55.36 -16.67
C SER A 105 6.68 -54.20 -17.27
N LYS A 106 6.84 -54.21 -18.60
CA LYS A 106 7.83 -53.43 -19.36
C LYS A 106 7.15 -52.34 -20.20
N GLY A 107 7.86 -51.24 -20.49
CA GLY A 107 7.38 -50.20 -21.41
C GLY A 107 8.47 -49.21 -21.85
N LEU A 108 8.96 -49.42 -23.07
CA LEU A 108 9.78 -48.58 -23.98
C LEU A 108 9.58 -47.05 -23.81
N ILE A 109 10.64 -46.24 -23.73
CA ILE A 109 11.50 -45.75 -24.84
C ILE A 109 10.70 -45.07 -25.97
N TRP A 110 10.86 -43.74 -26.10
CA TRP A 110 11.06 -43.06 -27.39
C TRP A 110 12.01 -41.87 -27.20
N SER A 111 12.89 -41.64 -28.16
CA SER A 111 13.86 -40.53 -28.18
C SER A 111 14.03 -40.05 -29.62
N GLY A 112 14.23 -38.74 -29.81
CA GLY A 112 14.36 -38.09 -31.11
C GLY A 112 13.29 -37.01 -31.33
N LEU A 113 13.53 -35.96 -32.10
CA LEU A 113 14.73 -35.61 -32.86
C LEU A 113 14.83 -34.08 -33.02
N LEU A 114 16.06 -33.56 -33.01
CA LEU A 114 16.39 -32.15 -33.27
C LEU A 114 16.75 -31.95 -34.76
N ILE A 115 16.82 -30.69 -35.22
CA ILE A 115 17.41 -30.21 -36.50
C ILE A 115 16.44 -30.13 -37.70
N LEU A 116 16.18 -28.89 -38.16
CA LEU A 116 16.62 -28.43 -39.49
C LEU A 116 16.54 -26.90 -39.61
N LEU A 117 17.62 -26.27 -40.07
CA LEU A 117 17.73 -24.82 -40.27
C LEU A 117 18.57 -24.57 -41.53
N GLY A 118 18.04 -23.79 -42.48
CA GLY A 118 18.80 -23.16 -43.56
C GLY A 118 18.96 -23.94 -44.87
N ALA A 119 18.46 -23.36 -45.97
CA ALA A 119 19.24 -23.03 -47.18
C ALA A 119 18.31 -22.73 -48.39
N ALA A 120 18.34 -21.50 -48.92
CA ALA A 120 17.99 -21.20 -50.32
C ALA A 120 18.43 -19.78 -50.71
N CYS A 121 19.65 -19.65 -51.26
CA CYS A 121 20.12 -18.40 -51.89
C CYS A 121 20.96 -18.76 -53.13
N ALA A 122 20.48 -18.46 -54.34
CA ALA A 122 21.27 -18.10 -55.53
C ALA A 122 20.43 -18.06 -56.83
N SER A 123 20.80 -17.16 -57.74
CA SER A 123 20.34 -17.04 -59.14
C SER A 123 18.87 -16.55 -59.31
N VAL A 124 18.53 -15.63 -60.22
CA VAL A 124 19.10 -15.30 -61.54
C VAL A 124 19.32 -13.78 -61.72
N ARG A 125 20.24 -13.38 -62.61
CA ARG A 125 20.60 -11.99 -62.91
C ARG A 125 20.27 -11.62 -64.37
N ALA A 126 19.76 -10.40 -64.56
CA ALA A 126 19.72 -9.58 -65.79
C ALA A 126 18.65 -9.84 -66.89
N LEU A 127 17.72 -8.87 -67.02
CA LEU A 127 17.39 -8.07 -68.23
C LEU A 127 16.37 -6.98 -67.76
N ARG A 128 16.68 -5.67 -67.66
CA ARG A 128 16.72 -4.64 -68.73
C ARG A 128 15.43 -4.64 -69.59
N GLN A 129 14.60 -3.58 -69.70
CA GLN A 129 14.74 -2.11 -69.44
C GLN A 129 13.40 -1.45 -69.01
N SER A 130 13.47 -0.24 -68.44
CA SER A 130 12.31 0.66 -68.24
C SER A 130 12.46 1.95 -69.07
N PRO A 131 11.38 2.56 -69.60
CA PRO A 131 11.36 3.96 -70.01
C PRO A 131 11.24 4.92 -68.82
N ARG A 132 11.72 6.14 -68.98
CA ARG A 132 11.88 7.16 -67.92
C ARG A 132 10.64 8.05 -67.75
N VAL A 133 10.40 8.50 -66.51
CA VAL A 133 9.81 9.83 -66.21
C VAL A 133 10.81 10.59 -65.32
N LEU A 134 10.87 11.92 -65.47
CA LEU A 134 11.96 12.74 -64.93
C LEU A 134 11.94 12.83 -63.39
N ALA A 135 13.12 12.65 -62.79
CA ALA A 135 13.36 13.04 -61.41
C ALA A 135 13.83 14.50 -61.35
N SER A 136 13.06 15.36 -60.69
CA SER A 136 13.55 16.66 -60.19
C SER A 136 14.50 16.42 -59.01
N LYS A 137 15.53 17.28 -58.86
CA LYS A 137 16.46 17.19 -57.73
C LYS A 137 15.71 17.53 -56.43
N PRO A 138 15.75 16.68 -55.38
CA PRO A 138 15.34 17.12 -54.05
C PRO A 138 16.34 18.16 -53.55
N GLN A 139 15.85 19.34 -53.18
CA GLN A 139 16.63 20.26 -52.36
C GLN A 139 16.74 19.68 -50.94
N PRO A 140 17.84 19.91 -50.21
CA PRO A 140 17.93 19.52 -48.81
C PRO A 140 16.87 20.29 -48.03
N LEU A 141 15.92 19.57 -47.43
CA LEU A 141 15.05 20.12 -46.41
C LEU A 141 15.94 20.61 -45.28
N ALA A 142 15.94 21.92 -45.04
CA ALA A 142 16.56 22.47 -43.84
C ALA A 142 15.89 21.79 -42.64
N MET A 143 16.68 21.08 -41.83
CA MET A 143 16.19 20.63 -40.53
C MET A 143 15.88 21.89 -39.74
N CYS A 144 14.59 22.18 -39.58
CA CYS A 144 14.14 23.19 -38.64
C CYS A 144 14.60 22.71 -37.27
N SER A 145 15.64 23.34 -36.72
CA SER A 145 16.00 23.10 -35.33
C SER A 145 14.80 23.50 -34.51
N VAL A 146 14.10 22.52 -33.92
CA VAL A 146 13.07 22.81 -32.92
C VAL A 146 13.79 23.62 -31.85
N ALA A 147 13.48 24.92 -31.77
CA ALA A 147 14.07 25.78 -30.77
C ALA A 147 13.79 25.15 -29.42
N GLY A 148 14.85 24.79 -28.68
CA GLY A 148 14.69 24.19 -27.38
C GLY A 148 13.81 25.10 -26.52
N PHE A 149 12.70 24.58 -26.03
CA PHE A 149 11.98 25.25 -24.96
C PHE A 149 12.99 25.51 -23.83
N PRO A 150 12.98 26.69 -23.17
CA PRO A 150 13.85 26.93 -22.04
C PRO A 150 13.70 25.80 -21.03
N ASP A 151 14.80 25.15 -20.66
CA ASP A 151 14.80 24.12 -19.62
C ASP A 151 14.58 24.82 -18.28
N ASP A 152 13.32 24.88 -17.86
CA ASP A 152 12.88 25.48 -16.60
C ASP A 152 12.89 24.48 -15.44
N SER A 153 13.44 23.27 -15.61
CA SER A 153 13.54 22.22 -14.58
C SER A 153 14.09 22.72 -13.23
N GLN A 154 15.02 23.67 -13.26
CA GLN A 154 15.63 24.28 -12.07
C GLN A 154 14.64 25.10 -11.24
N ASN A 155 13.52 25.53 -11.83
CA ASN A 155 12.43 26.24 -11.16
C ASN A 155 11.43 25.28 -10.49
N HIS A 156 11.67 23.97 -10.50
CA HIS A 156 10.75 22.96 -9.98
C HIS A 156 11.40 22.09 -8.90
N LEU A 157 10.56 21.56 -8.00
CA LEU A 157 10.92 20.57 -7.00
C LEU A 157 9.79 19.53 -6.88
N TRP A 158 10.12 18.25 -7.02
CA TRP A 158 9.19 17.16 -6.76
C TRP A 158 9.42 16.55 -5.37
N ALA A 159 8.33 16.33 -4.65
CA ALA A 159 8.21 15.38 -3.56
C ALA A 159 7.27 14.25 -4.00
N LEU A 160 7.69 13.00 -3.83
CA LEU A 160 6.98 11.81 -4.31
C LEU A 160 6.78 10.86 -3.13
N ASP A 161 5.60 10.24 -2.97
CA ASP A 161 5.56 8.96 -2.24
C ASP A 161 6.28 7.86 -3.04
N PHE A 162 6.49 6.69 -2.43
CA PHE A 162 7.11 5.53 -3.05
C PHE A 162 6.12 4.37 -3.26
N ASP A 163 5.33 4.00 -2.26
CA ASP A 163 4.48 2.81 -2.24
C ASP A 163 3.11 3.13 -2.84
N GLY A 164 2.88 2.75 -4.10
CA GLY A 164 1.64 3.06 -4.85
C GLY A 164 1.82 4.19 -5.87
N VAL A 165 2.84 5.04 -5.70
CA VAL A 165 3.23 6.07 -6.68
C VAL A 165 4.33 5.55 -7.61
N LEU A 166 5.46 5.10 -7.05
CA LEU A 166 6.64 4.68 -7.82
C LEU A 166 6.71 3.16 -7.99
N CYS A 167 6.33 2.42 -6.95
CA CYS A 167 6.39 0.98 -6.91
C CYS A 167 5.08 0.39 -6.38
N ASP A 168 4.57 -0.62 -7.07
CA ASP A 168 3.63 -1.57 -6.48
C ASP A 168 4.41 -2.50 -5.54
N THR A 169 4.20 -2.33 -4.25
CA THR A 169 4.79 -3.16 -3.18
C THR A 169 3.74 -3.91 -2.37
N GLU A 170 2.49 -3.97 -2.84
CA GLU A 170 1.42 -4.67 -2.12
C GLU A 170 1.79 -6.14 -1.89
N PRO A 171 2.25 -6.91 -2.91
CA PRO A 171 2.50 -8.34 -2.71
C PRO A 171 3.60 -8.58 -1.68
N GLU A 172 4.70 -7.80 -1.72
CA GLU A 172 5.77 -7.88 -0.73
C GLU A 172 5.28 -7.52 0.67
N SER A 173 4.51 -6.43 0.80
CA SER A 173 4.07 -5.91 2.09
C SER A 173 3.08 -6.87 2.76
N SER A 174 2.22 -7.52 1.98
CA SER A 174 1.30 -8.57 2.45
C SER A 174 2.05 -9.86 2.80
N MET A 175 2.99 -10.34 1.97
CA MET A 175 3.84 -11.50 2.26
C MET A 175 4.67 -11.29 3.53
N SER A 176 5.27 -10.11 3.68
CA SER A 176 5.98 -9.71 4.90
C SER A 176 5.06 -9.63 6.11
N GLY A 177 3.80 -9.21 5.93
CA GLY A 177 2.76 -9.20 6.97
C GLY A 177 2.43 -10.61 7.47
N TRP A 178 2.22 -11.54 6.56
CA TRP A 178 2.00 -12.95 6.87
C TRP A 178 3.20 -13.57 7.61
N ARG A 179 4.41 -13.41 7.07
CA ARG A 179 5.66 -13.91 7.69
C ARG A 179 5.88 -13.35 9.10
N ALA A 180 5.64 -12.05 9.30
CA ALA A 180 5.76 -11.40 10.60
C ALA A 180 4.73 -11.97 11.59
N ALA A 181 3.47 -12.11 11.17
CA ALA A 181 2.40 -12.65 12.00
C ALA A 181 2.67 -14.12 12.38
N ALA A 182 3.06 -14.96 11.43
CA ALA A 182 3.38 -16.37 11.67
C ALA A 182 4.56 -16.55 12.63
N ARG A 183 5.61 -15.74 12.51
CA ARG A 183 6.78 -15.78 13.42
C ARG A 183 6.46 -15.23 14.82
N TYR A 184 5.55 -14.26 14.94
CA TYR A 184 5.20 -13.64 16.22
C TYR A 184 4.14 -14.44 17.00
N TRP A 185 3.23 -15.13 16.30
CA TRP A 185 2.20 -15.99 16.88
C TRP A 185 2.31 -17.45 16.39
N PRO A 186 3.45 -18.14 16.63
CA PRO A 186 3.72 -19.45 16.04
C PRO A 186 2.64 -20.49 16.36
N GLU A 187 2.12 -20.52 17.59
CA GLU A 187 1.06 -21.45 18.00
C GLU A 187 -0.27 -21.23 17.26
N LEU A 188 -0.56 -20.00 16.84
CA LEU A 188 -1.76 -19.70 16.06
C LEU A 188 -1.59 -20.19 14.61
N PHE A 189 -0.43 -19.92 14.01
CA PHE A 189 -0.13 -20.23 12.62
C PHE A 189 0.43 -21.66 12.40
N ALA A 190 0.66 -22.45 13.46
CA ALA A 190 1.24 -23.79 13.39
C ALA A 190 0.46 -24.78 12.50
N ALA A 191 -0.83 -24.54 12.29
CA ALA A 191 -1.71 -25.34 11.43
C ALA A 191 -2.08 -24.65 10.10
N ALA A 192 -1.48 -23.51 9.77
CA ALA A 192 -1.75 -22.80 8.53
C ALA A 192 -1.21 -23.59 7.31
N THR A 193 -2.02 -23.71 6.27
CA THR A 193 -1.61 -24.34 5.00
C THR A 193 -1.19 -23.29 3.96
N PRO A 194 -0.51 -23.68 2.86
CA PRO A 194 -0.23 -22.75 1.75
C PRO A 194 -1.49 -22.11 1.15
N GLU A 195 -2.62 -22.84 1.13
CA GLU A 195 -3.91 -22.32 0.70
C GLU A 195 -4.48 -21.28 1.67
N ASP A 196 -4.17 -21.39 2.98
CA ASP A 196 -4.53 -20.37 3.98
C ASP A 196 -3.74 -19.08 3.78
N GLU A 197 -2.45 -19.20 3.45
CA GLU A 197 -1.59 -18.08 3.08
C GLU A 197 -2.15 -17.38 1.83
N GLU A 198 -2.45 -18.12 0.76
CA GLU A 198 -3.04 -17.58 -0.47
C GLU A 198 -4.39 -16.88 -0.22
N ASP A 199 -5.31 -17.52 0.53
CA ASP A 199 -6.61 -16.94 0.90
C ASP A 199 -6.47 -15.64 1.71
N VAL A 200 -5.47 -15.55 2.59
CA VAL A 200 -5.21 -14.37 3.43
C VAL A 200 -4.54 -13.27 2.63
N LEU A 201 -3.51 -13.55 1.84
CA LEU A 201 -2.87 -12.59 0.95
C LEU A 201 -3.88 -12.02 -0.06
N GLY A 202 -4.74 -12.85 -0.64
CA GLY A 202 -5.81 -12.42 -1.55
C GLY A 202 -6.91 -11.56 -0.90
N LYS A 203 -7.02 -11.55 0.43
CA LYS A 203 -7.84 -10.59 1.19
C LYS A 203 -7.05 -9.32 1.50
N MET A 204 -5.78 -9.44 1.90
CA MET A 204 -4.90 -8.32 2.22
C MET A 204 -4.69 -7.39 1.02
N ALA A 205 -4.54 -7.93 -0.19
CA ALA A 205 -4.46 -7.13 -1.42
C ALA A 205 -5.68 -6.20 -1.63
N LYS A 206 -6.88 -6.66 -1.26
CA LYS A 206 -8.12 -5.86 -1.31
C LYS A 206 -8.22 -4.85 -0.17
N LEU A 207 -7.45 -5.05 0.90
CA LEU A 207 -7.34 -4.17 2.07
C LEU A 207 -6.12 -3.24 1.98
N ARG A 208 -5.25 -3.34 0.98
CA ARG A 208 -4.13 -2.40 0.80
C ARG A 208 -4.52 -0.91 0.85
N PRO A 209 -5.70 -0.45 0.36
CA PRO A 209 -6.12 0.95 0.46
C PRO A 209 -6.23 1.53 1.88
N ILE A 210 -6.51 0.70 2.89
CA ILE A 210 -6.69 1.16 4.28
C ILE A 210 -5.38 1.23 5.06
N VAL A 211 -4.33 0.53 4.60
CA VAL A 211 -3.02 0.43 5.28
C VAL A 211 -2.22 1.73 5.15
N GLU A 212 -1.79 2.29 6.28
CA GLU A 212 -0.95 3.51 6.32
C GLU A 212 0.53 3.21 6.55
N THR A 213 0.81 2.33 7.51
CA THR A 213 2.16 1.96 7.92
C THR A 213 2.35 0.45 7.80
N GLY A 214 3.51 0.01 7.32
CA GLY A 214 3.75 -1.41 6.97
C GLY A 214 3.40 -2.44 8.07
N TYR A 215 3.59 -2.11 9.35
CA TYR A 215 3.29 -3.01 10.47
C TYR A 215 1.82 -3.43 10.54
N GLU A 216 0.90 -2.62 10.02
CA GLU A 216 -0.54 -2.92 9.99
C GLU A 216 -0.85 -4.21 9.22
N ASN A 217 0.00 -4.59 8.25
CA ASN A 217 -0.14 -5.84 7.51
C ASN A 217 0.03 -7.07 8.40
N MET A 218 0.82 -7.00 9.47
CA MET A 218 0.94 -8.08 10.45
C MET A 218 -0.36 -8.25 11.26
N ILE A 219 -1.00 -7.15 11.65
CA ILE A 219 -2.30 -7.15 12.35
C ILE A 219 -3.39 -7.68 11.40
N LEU A 220 -3.40 -7.23 10.14
CA LEU A 220 -4.31 -7.70 9.11
C LEU A 220 -4.14 -9.19 8.79
N ALA A 221 -2.91 -9.68 8.63
CA ALA A 221 -2.64 -11.09 8.35
C ALA A 221 -3.20 -11.99 9.47
N ARG A 222 -2.95 -11.64 10.74
CA ARG A 222 -3.55 -12.34 11.88
C ARG A 222 -5.06 -12.26 11.89
N LEU A 223 -5.65 -11.08 11.67
CA LEU A 223 -7.11 -10.93 11.65
C LEU A 223 -7.73 -11.80 10.55
N MET A 224 -7.22 -11.71 9.32
CA MET A 224 -7.74 -12.48 8.17
C MET A 224 -7.58 -13.99 8.35
N PHE A 225 -6.54 -14.44 9.05
CA PHE A 225 -6.34 -15.85 9.40
C PHE A 225 -7.28 -16.31 10.54
N GLU A 226 -7.43 -15.53 11.62
CA GLU A 226 -8.42 -15.80 12.67
C GLU A 226 -9.85 -15.87 12.10
N GLU A 227 -10.21 -14.97 11.18
CA GLU A 227 -11.50 -14.95 10.49
C GLU A 227 -11.66 -16.12 9.50
N LEU A 228 -10.60 -16.57 8.81
CA LEU A 228 -10.63 -17.77 7.97
C LEU A 228 -10.87 -19.04 8.82
N ALA A 229 -10.15 -19.17 9.93
CA ALA A 229 -10.33 -20.27 10.88
C ALA A 229 -11.69 -20.21 11.59
N ALA A 230 -12.24 -19.02 11.83
CA ALA A 230 -13.61 -18.83 12.32
C ALA A 230 -14.63 -19.26 11.25
N SER A 231 -14.48 -18.85 9.99
CA SER A 231 -15.34 -19.24 8.86
C SER A 231 -15.52 -20.75 8.75
N ARG A 232 -14.44 -21.51 8.96
CA ARG A 232 -14.45 -22.98 8.87
C ARG A 232 -15.22 -23.64 10.02
N ARG A 233 -15.17 -23.06 11.23
CA ARG A 233 -15.89 -23.50 12.45
C ARG A 233 -17.32 -22.96 12.55
N ALA A 234 -17.60 -21.81 11.93
CA ALA A 234 -18.84 -21.05 12.06
C ALA A 234 -20.09 -21.76 11.51
N ARG A 235 -19.92 -22.87 10.76
CA ARG A 235 -21.02 -23.72 10.29
C ARG A 235 -21.91 -24.23 11.43
N ASP A 236 -21.40 -24.26 12.66
CA ASP A 236 -22.08 -24.84 13.82
C ASP A 236 -22.63 -23.81 14.84
N ILE A 237 -22.23 -22.53 14.79
CA ILE A 237 -22.44 -21.57 15.92
C ILE A 237 -23.08 -20.22 15.49
N GLY A 238 -23.25 -19.93 14.20
CA GLY A 238 -24.04 -18.78 13.73
C GLY A 238 -23.38 -17.39 13.86
N SER A 239 -22.22 -17.27 14.51
CA SER A 239 -21.35 -16.09 14.35
C SER A 239 -20.61 -16.20 13.02
N ARG A 240 -20.91 -15.30 12.06
CA ARG A 240 -20.22 -15.26 10.77
C ARG A 240 -18.88 -14.50 10.85
N PRO A 241 -17.90 -14.83 10.00
CA PRO A 241 -16.67 -14.05 9.87
C PRO A 241 -16.91 -12.62 9.38
N LEU A 242 -15.96 -11.74 9.68
CA LEU A 242 -15.86 -10.40 9.10
C LEU A 242 -15.52 -10.48 7.61
N THR A 243 -16.19 -9.66 6.82
CA THR A 243 -15.88 -9.49 5.39
C THR A 243 -14.80 -8.43 5.17
N VAL A 244 -14.13 -8.50 4.01
CA VAL A 244 -13.18 -7.47 3.55
C VAL A 244 -13.82 -6.05 3.57
N GLY A 245 -15.09 -5.93 3.19
CA GLY A 245 -15.82 -4.66 3.22
C GLY A 245 -16.00 -4.10 4.63
N GLU A 246 -16.32 -4.96 5.60
CA GLU A 246 -16.48 -4.55 7.00
C GLU A 246 -15.14 -4.15 7.64
N VAL A 247 -14.05 -4.87 7.35
CA VAL A 247 -12.72 -4.48 7.81
C VAL A 247 -12.28 -3.17 7.17
N SER A 248 -12.48 -3.01 5.86
CA SER A 248 -12.16 -1.77 5.14
C SER A 248 -12.91 -0.56 5.68
N ALA A 249 -14.22 -0.70 5.97
CA ALA A 249 -15.03 0.40 6.50
C ALA A 249 -14.66 0.81 7.94
N ASN A 250 -14.17 -0.14 8.76
CA ASN A 250 -13.99 0.07 10.21
C ASN A 250 -12.51 0.07 10.67
N TRP A 251 -11.53 0.03 9.75
CA TRP A 251 -10.12 -0.20 10.12
C TRP A 251 -9.56 0.77 11.17
N GLY A 252 -9.91 2.06 11.07
CA GLY A 252 -9.48 3.07 12.03
C GLY A 252 -9.96 2.84 13.48
N GLU A 253 -11.08 2.12 13.67
CA GLU A 253 -11.54 1.68 14.99
C GLU A 253 -11.04 0.27 15.36
N LEU A 254 -10.90 -0.61 14.36
CA LEU A 254 -10.46 -1.99 14.57
C LEU A 254 -8.99 -2.06 14.98
N LEU A 255 -8.09 -1.35 14.28
CA LEU A 255 -6.65 -1.43 14.52
C LEU A 255 -6.27 -1.10 15.98
N PRO A 256 -6.71 0.02 16.60
CA PRO A 256 -6.42 0.29 18.01
C PRO A 256 -6.99 -0.77 18.96
N ARG A 257 -8.20 -1.27 18.72
CA ARG A 257 -8.82 -2.32 19.54
C ARG A 257 -8.10 -3.67 19.41
N LEU A 258 -7.58 -4.00 18.22
CA LEU A 258 -6.81 -5.23 17.99
C LEU A 258 -5.42 -5.13 18.62
N MET A 259 -4.77 -3.97 18.55
CA MET A 259 -3.49 -3.74 19.24
C MET A 259 -3.63 -3.89 20.75
N ASP A 260 -4.67 -3.29 21.35
CA ASP A 260 -4.97 -3.45 22.78
C ASP A 260 -5.30 -4.91 23.15
N LYS A 261 -6.25 -5.53 22.44
CA LYS A 261 -6.65 -6.96 22.61
C LYS A 261 -5.46 -7.93 22.53
N TRP A 262 -4.47 -7.61 21.71
CA TRP A 262 -3.29 -8.48 21.48
C TRP A 262 -2.04 -8.02 22.24
N GLY A 263 -2.13 -6.95 23.05
CA GLY A 263 -1.03 -6.46 23.89
C GLY A 263 0.16 -5.93 23.09
N LEU A 264 -0.08 -5.20 21.99
CA LEU A 264 0.94 -4.75 21.05
C LEU A 264 1.27 -3.27 21.21
N ASP A 265 2.56 -2.94 21.35
CA ASP A 265 3.04 -1.56 21.20
C ASP A 265 3.29 -1.21 19.71
N ARG A 266 3.04 0.07 19.35
CA ARG A 266 3.19 0.54 17.97
C ARG A 266 4.65 0.55 17.50
N GLN A 267 5.58 0.98 18.35
CA GLN A 267 6.99 1.07 17.98
C GLN A 267 7.61 -0.33 17.89
N GLU A 268 7.28 -1.22 18.84
CA GLU A 268 7.68 -2.62 18.77
C GLU A 268 7.20 -3.30 17.48
N MET A 269 5.96 -3.07 17.04
CA MET A 269 5.46 -3.64 15.78
C MET A 269 6.14 -3.04 14.54
N ILE A 270 6.48 -1.76 14.55
CA ILE A 270 7.26 -1.13 13.46
C ILE A 270 8.66 -1.74 13.35
N ASP A 271 9.34 -1.89 14.48
CA ASP A 271 10.72 -2.41 14.51
C ASP A 271 10.76 -3.90 14.20
N TYR A 272 9.82 -4.69 14.74
CA TYR A 272 9.69 -6.12 14.44
C TYR A 272 9.33 -6.38 12.97
N PHE A 273 8.36 -5.64 12.41
CA PHE A 273 8.03 -5.75 10.98
C PHE A 273 9.21 -5.35 10.09
N GLY A 274 9.98 -4.35 10.49
CA GLY A 274 11.25 -4.00 9.85
C GLY A 274 12.25 -5.16 9.88
N GLN A 275 12.48 -5.75 11.05
CA GLN A 275 13.44 -6.86 11.23
C GLN A 275 13.06 -8.10 10.41
N VAL A 276 11.77 -8.45 10.31
CA VAL A 276 11.32 -9.59 9.49
C VAL A 276 11.66 -9.39 8.00
N ARG A 277 11.62 -8.15 7.52
CA ARG A 277 11.99 -7.80 6.14
C ARG A 277 13.50 -7.77 5.95
N ASP A 278 14.26 -7.28 6.93
CA ASP A 278 15.72 -7.34 6.91
C ASP A 278 16.24 -8.79 6.93
N ASP A 279 15.63 -9.66 7.75
CA ASP A 279 15.95 -11.08 7.80
C ASP A 279 15.66 -11.75 6.44
N TRP A 280 14.50 -11.48 5.83
CA TRP A 280 14.19 -12.00 4.48
C TRP A 280 15.18 -11.47 3.43
N MET A 281 15.53 -10.19 3.44
CA MET A 281 16.55 -9.63 2.53
C MET A 281 17.94 -10.25 2.73
N ALA A 282 18.28 -10.69 3.95
CA ALA A 282 19.54 -11.35 4.25
C ALA A 282 19.57 -12.84 3.85
N GLU A 283 18.41 -13.52 3.90
CA GLU A 283 18.26 -14.93 3.55
C GLU A 283 18.02 -15.16 2.05
N ASP A 284 17.16 -14.35 1.42
CA ASP A 284 16.71 -14.46 0.02
C ASP A 284 16.34 -13.07 -0.53
N LEU A 285 17.37 -12.30 -0.88
CA LEU A 285 17.21 -10.96 -1.46
C LEU A 285 16.37 -10.98 -2.75
N ASP A 286 16.64 -11.92 -3.66
CA ASP A 286 15.91 -12.04 -4.92
C ASP A 286 14.42 -12.34 -4.69
N GLY A 287 14.11 -13.19 -3.71
CA GLY A 287 12.73 -13.45 -3.30
C GLY A 287 12.05 -12.26 -2.64
N TRP A 288 12.78 -11.43 -1.89
CA TRP A 288 12.25 -10.17 -1.34
C TRP A 288 12.02 -9.12 -2.42
N LEU A 289 12.92 -9.00 -3.40
CA LEU A 289 12.84 -8.02 -4.50
C LEU A 289 11.67 -8.34 -5.46
N ARG A 290 11.63 -9.58 -5.97
CA ARG A 290 10.68 -10.08 -7.00
C ARG A 290 9.19 -9.68 -6.84
N PRO A 291 8.57 -9.68 -5.65
CA PRO A 291 7.17 -9.27 -5.47
C PRO A 291 6.93 -7.75 -5.57
N ASN A 292 7.96 -6.92 -5.63
CA ASN A 292 7.86 -5.47 -5.83
C ASN A 292 8.01 -5.14 -7.31
N ARG A 293 7.14 -4.28 -7.85
CA ARG A 293 7.13 -3.90 -9.27
C ARG A 293 7.10 -2.39 -9.41
N MET A 294 8.15 -1.80 -9.96
CA MET A 294 8.09 -0.39 -10.41
C MET A 294 6.99 -0.24 -11.46
N TYR A 295 6.22 0.85 -11.40
CA TYR A 295 5.22 1.11 -12.43
C TYR A 295 5.89 1.41 -13.78
N GLN A 296 5.22 1.02 -14.86
CA GLN A 296 5.77 1.08 -16.22
C GLN A 296 6.18 2.50 -16.60
N GLY A 297 7.42 2.68 -17.09
CA GLY A 297 7.95 3.98 -17.53
C GLY A 297 8.49 4.88 -16.41
N VAL A 298 8.22 4.56 -15.14
CA VAL A 298 8.62 5.42 -14.01
C VAL A 298 10.14 5.48 -13.83
N VAL A 299 10.83 4.35 -13.96
CA VAL A 299 12.31 4.31 -13.81
C VAL A 299 12.98 5.12 -14.92
N GLU A 300 12.50 4.97 -16.14
CA GLU A 300 12.97 5.68 -17.32
C GLU A 300 12.72 7.18 -17.20
N ALA A 301 11.51 7.59 -16.81
CA ALA A 301 11.14 8.99 -16.59
C ALA A 301 11.93 9.65 -15.45
N LEU A 302 12.11 8.95 -14.33
CA LEU A 302 12.98 9.39 -13.24
C LEU A 302 14.41 9.59 -13.74
N ASN A 303 15.00 8.58 -14.39
CA ASN A 303 16.38 8.66 -14.90
C ASN A 303 16.58 9.80 -15.92
N ALA A 304 15.59 10.04 -16.79
CA ALA A 304 15.62 11.10 -17.81
C ALA A 304 15.41 12.52 -17.28
N SER A 305 14.75 12.70 -16.12
CA SER A 305 14.45 14.02 -15.56
C SER A 305 15.70 14.85 -15.22
N SER A 306 15.66 16.17 -15.41
CA SER A 306 16.65 17.14 -14.92
C SER A 306 16.25 17.83 -13.60
N VAL A 307 15.03 17.59 -13.11
CA VAL A 307 14.44 18.27 -11.95
C VAL A 307 14.99 17.70 -10.64
N ASP A 308 15.10 18.54 -9.60
CA ASP A 308 15.35 18.03 -8.25
C ASP A 308 14.12 17.28 -7.69
N MET A 309 14.37 16.10 -7.12
CA MET A 309 13.32 15.23 -6.60
C MET A 309 13.71 14.68 -5.22
N TYR A 310 12.70 14.50 -4.38
CA TYR A 310 12.78 13.85 -3.08
C TYR A 310 11.66 12.81 -2.96
N ILE A 311 11.95 11.73 -2.25
CA ILE A 311 10.94 10.76 -1.83
C ILE A 311 10.56 11.05 -0.37
N ILE A 312 9.27 11.05 -0.05
CA ILE A 312 8.75 11.22 1.30
C ILE A 312 7.71 10.13 1.56
N THR A 313 8.07 9.09 2.30
CA THR A 313 7.30 7.85 2.42
C THR A 313 7.18 7.30 3.84
N THR A 314 6.10 6.57 4.13
CA THR A 314 5.93 5.78 5.37
C THR A 314 6.66 4.42 5.33
N LYS A 315 7.36 4.11 4.23
CA LYS A 315 8.32 3.00 4.16
C LYS A 315 9.62 3.35 4.88
N GLN A 316 10.28 2.39 5.52
CA GLN A 316 11.62 2.61 6.06
C GLN A 316 12.63 2.83 4.91
N GLN A 317 13.46 3.88 5.03
CA GLN A 317 14.32 4.40 3.95
C GLN A 317 15.15 3.32 3.22
N ARG A 318 15.69 2.36 3.98
CA ARG A 318 16.55 1.28 3.44
C ARG A 318 15.84 0.39 2.41
N PHE A 319 14.53 0.15 2.57
CA PHE A 319 13.76 -0.68 1.63
C PHE A 319 13.47 0.07 0.33
N ALA A 320 13.03 1.34 0.41
CA ALA A 320 12.83 2.16 -0.78
C ALA A 320 14.14 2.32 -1.58
N HIS A 321 15.26 2.55 -0.89
CA HIS A 321 16.59 2.63 -1.53
C HIS A 321 17.01 1.32 -2.20
N ALA A 322 16.78 0.17 -1.56
CA ALA A 322 17.12 -1.14 -2.13
C ALA A 322 16.34 -1.40 -3.43
N LEU A 323 15.02 -1.12 -3.43
CA LEU A 323 14.14 -1.30 -4.59
C LEU A 323 14.50 -0.36 -5.74
N LEU A 324 14.78 0.92 -5.45
CA LEU A 324 15.21 1.89 -6.46
C LEU A 324 16.55 1.49 -7.09
N LYS A 325 17.48 0.98 -6.27
CA LYS A 325 18.79 0.51 -6.74
C LYS A 325 18.67 -0.72 -7.63
N ASP A 326 17.87 -1.71 -7.22
CA ASP A 326 17.61 -2.93 -7.99
C ASP A 326 16.97 -2.62 -9.35
N ALA A 327 15.96 -1.75 -9.35
CA ALA A 327 15.31 -1.26 -10.55
C ALA A 327 16.22 -0.42 -11.48
N GLY A 328 17.47 -0.12 -11.12
CA GLY A 328 18.38 0.70 -11.93
C GLY A 328 18.05 2.20 -11.91
N CYS A 329 17.36 2.70 -10.87
CA CYS A 329 17.11 4.12 -10.70
C CYS A 329 18.38 4.85 -10.21
N THR A 330 18.87 5.78 -11.01
CA THR A 330 20.08 6.58 -10.75
C THR A 330 19.82 7.86 -9.96
N LYS A 331 18.58 8.37 -9.92
CA LYS A 331 18.24 9.64 -9.24
C LYS A 331 18.35 9.57 -7.72
N PHE A 332 18.09 8.41 -7.15
CA PHE A 332 18.02 8.21 -5.70
C PHE A 332 19.17 7.33 -5.17
N LEU A 333 20.32 7.32 -5.85
CA LEU A 333 21.53 6.67 -5.35
C LEU A 333 21.98 7.27 -4.01
N ASP A 334 21.85 8.60 -3.86
CA ASP A 334 22.00 9.27 -2.58
C ASP A 334 20.74 9.10 -1.71
N LYS A 335 20.90 8.42 -0.58
CA LYS A 335 19.86 8.21 0.44
C LYS A 335 19.37 9.51 1.06
N SER A 336 20.14 10.60 1.04
CA SER A 336 19.71 11.90 1.60
C SER A 336 18.45 12.46 0.92
N LYS A 337 18.18 12.01 -0.33
CA LYS A 337 16.98 12.36 -1.09
C LYS A 337 15.73 11.53 -0.74
N ILE A 338 15.82 10.59 0.21
CA ILE A 338 14.72 9.71 0.63
C ILE A 338 14.42 9.92 2.13
N TYR A 339 13.28 10.53 2.44
CA TYR A 339 12.73 10.60 3.80
C TYR A 339 11.80 9.41 4.02
N GLY A 340 12.25 8.47 4.84
CA GLY A 340 11.48 7.30 5.23
C GLY A 340 10.84 7.42 6.61
N LEU A 341 10.14 6.36 7.01
CA LEU A 341 9.55 6.22 8.34
C LEU A 341 10.54 6.55 9.47
N GLY A 342 10.14 7.44 10.37
CA GLY A 342 10.96 7.92 11.49
C GLY A 342 11.75 9.21 11.19
N MET A 343 11.71 9.73 9.96
CA MET A 343 12.41 10.97 9.57
C MET A 343 11.48 12.20 9.55
N GLY A 344 10.44 12.21 10.40
CA GLY A 344 9.36 13.20 10.39
C GLY A 344 8.11 12.74 9.63
N THR A 345 6.99 13.43 9.82
CA THR A 345 5.77 13.25 9.03
C THR A 345 5.94 13.85 7.63
N LYS A 346 5.15 13.41 6.66
CA LYS A 346 5.17 13.97 5.30
C LYS A 346 5.03 15.49 5.28
N THR A 347 4.11 16.03 6.08
CA THR A 347 3.91 17.49 6.19
C THR A 347 5.10 18.23 6.80
N GLU A 348 5.80 17.65 7.78
CA GLU A 348 6.98 18.27 8.39
C GLU A 348 8.15 18.28 7.39
N VAL A 349 8.37 17.17 6.68
CA VAL A 349 9.41 17.08 5.64
C VAL A 349 9.14 18.07 4.50
N MET A 350 7.89 18.22 4.06
CA MET A 350 7.50 19.24 3.07
C MET A 350 7.76 20.66 3.59
N ALA A 351 7.44 20.93 4.86
CA ALA A 351 7.72 22.22 5.51
C ALA A 351 9.23 22.49 5.66
N ASP A 352 10.05 21.46 5.86
CA ASP A 352 11.51 21.56 5.91
C ASP A 352 12.14 21.73 4.54
N LEU A 353 11.61 21.10 3.49
CA LEU A 353 12.06 21.27 2.11
C LEU A 353 11.78 22.68 1.60
N GLN A 354 10.56 23.21 1.79
CA GLN A 354 10.22 24.56 1.32
C GLN A 354 10.98 25.69 2.04
N ARG A 355 11.57 25.41 3.23
CA ARG A 355 12.35 26.38 4.01
C ARG A 355 13.80 26.50 3.55
N ARG A 356 14.27 25.68 2.62
CA ARG A 356 15.68 25.68 2.19
C ARG A 356 15.95 26.73 1.12
N ALA A 357 17.04 27.47 1.28
CA ALA A 357 17.39 28.57 0.39
C ALA A 357 17.62 28.11 -1.07
N GLU A 358 18.12 26.89 -1.29
CA GLU A 358 18.31 26.32 -2.63
C GLU A 358 16.99 26.03 -3.40
N PHE A 359 15.85 26.07 -2.71
CA PHE A 359 14.50 25.85 -3.26
C PHE A 359 13.61 27.10 -3.21
N GLU A 360 14.15 28.26 -2.78
CA GLU A 360 13.42 29.52 -2.78
C GLU A 360 12.98 29.90 -4.22
N GLY A 361 11.73 30.34 -4.37
CA GLY A 361 11.14 30.70 -5.65
C GLY A 361 10.74 29.53 -6.57
N ARG A 362 11.09 28.28 -6.24
CA ARG A 362 10.69 27.11 -7.04
C ARG A 362 9.20 26.79 -6.90
N THR A 363 8.60 26.23 -7.94
CA THR A 363 7.28 25.59 -7.87
C THR A 363 7.44 24.23 -7.22
N LEU A 364 6.72 24.02 -6.11
CA LEU A 364 6.80 22.80 -5.31
C LEU A 364 5.64 21.87 -5.68
N HIS A 365 5.91 20.59 -5.89
CA HIS A 365 4.93 19.61 -6.34
C HIS A 365 4.96 18.37 -5.45
N PHE A 366 3.81 17.89 -4.99
CA PHE A 366 3.68 16.67 -4.19
C PHE A 366 2.74 15.66 -4.85
N ILE A 367 3.28 14.48 -5.17
CA ILE A 367 2.55 13.36 -5.80
C ILE A 367 2.39 12.23 -4.80
N GLU A 368 1.16 11.73 -4.69
CA GLU A 368 0.70 10.84 -3.64
C GLU A 368 -0.43 9.94 -4.18
N ASP A 369 -0.51 8.69 -3.73
CA ASP A 369 -1.59 7.78 -4.12
C ASP A 369 -2.77 7.82 -3.14
N ARG A 370 -2.55 8.33 -1.91
CA ARG A 370 -3.51 8.29 -0.81
C ARG A 370 -4.14 9.66 -0.55
N LEU A 371 -5.40 9.82 -0.95
CA LEU A 371 -6.18 11.07 -0.79
C LEU A 371 -6.11 11.68 0.63
N LYS A 372 -6.23 10.85 1.68
CA LYS A 372 -6.17 11.33 3.07
C LYS A 372 -4.87 12.07 3.40
N THR A 373 -3.76 11.68 2.77
CA THR A 373 -2.47 12.35 2.94
C THR A 373 -2.48 13.74 2.28
N LEU A 374 -3.05 13.87 1.09
CA LEU A 374 -3.24 15.16 0.42
C LEU A 374 -4.18 16.09 1.22
N GLN A 375 -5.27 15.54 1.77
CA GLN A 375 -6.17 16.26 2.66
C GLN A 375 -5.46 16.72 3.95
N ALA A 376 -4.54 15.92 4.50
CA ALA A 376 -3.72 16.33 5.64
C ALA A 376 -2.74 17.48 5.30
N VAL A 377 -2.22 17.52 4.07
CA VAL A 377 -1.42 18.65 3.57
C VAL A 377 -2.29 19.92 3.44
N ILE A 378 -3.49 19.81 2.86
CA ILE A 378 -4.46 20.92 2.79
C ILE A 378 -4.84 21.42 4.19
N GLY A 379 -4.99 20.50 5.16
CA GLY A 379 -5.27 20.81 6.56
C GLY A 379 -4.20 21.64 7.29
N LYS A 380 -2.98 21.76 6.74
CA LYS A 380 -1.95 22.71 7.23
C LYS A 380 -2.22 24.16 6.77
N GLY A 381 -3.19 24.38 5.90
CA GLY A 381 -3.62 25.71 5.47
C GLY A 381 -2.48 26.48 4.76
N PRO A 382 -2.25 27.77 5.10
CA PRO A 382 -1.23 28.58 4.44
C PRO A 382 0.20 28.03 4.54
N GLU A 383 0.54 27.22 5.55
CA GLU A 383 1.90 26.70 5.75
C GLU A 383 2.39 25.89 4.54
N LEU A 384 1.55 25.01 4.00
CA LEU A 384 1.87 24.19 2.81
C LEU A 384 1.09 24.61 1.56
N GLY A 385 0.47 25.80 1.57
CA GLY A 385 -0.41 26.28 0.51
C GLY A 385 0.29 26.51 -0.84
N SER A 386 1.62 26.63 -0.87
CA SER A 386 2.45 26.76 -2.07
C SER A 386 2.55 25.47 -2.91
N TRP A 387 2.42 24.31 -2.26
CA TRP A 387 2.56 23.00 -2.93
C TRP A 387 1.39 22.76 -3.89
N GLN A 388 1.73 22.33 -5.11
CA GLN A 388 0.81 21.74 -6.06
C GLN A 388 0.60 20.27 -5.69
N LEU A 389 -0.64 19.83 -5.55
CA LEU A 389 -0.97 18.50 -5.03
C LEU A 389 -1.58 17.64 -6.13
N TYR A 390 -1.08 16.41 -6.28
CA TYR A 390 -1.53 15.48 -7.31
C TYR A 390 -1.89 14.14 -6.67
N LEU A 391 -3.09 13.64 -6.99
CA LEU A 391 -3.51 12.27 -6.70
C LEU A 391 -3.27 11.40 -7.93
N CYS A 392 -2.47 10.35 -7.78
CA CYS A 392 -2.32 9.30 -8.79
C CYS A 392 -3.66 8.60 -9.03
N ASP A 393 -4.06 8.41 -10.30
CA ASP A 393 -5.25 7.60 -10.61
C ASP A 393 -5.01 6.08 -10.52
N TRP A 394 -3.73 5.70 -10.46
CA TRP A 394 -3.21 4.37 -10.11
C TRP A 394 -2.78 4.30 -8.63
N GLY A 395 -2.23 3.16 -8.21
CA GLY A 395 -1.85 2.90 -6.82
C GLY A 395 -2.98 2.24 -6.04
N TYR A 396 -3.13 2.61 -4.77
CA TYR A 396 -4.02 1.95 -3.82
C TYR A 396 -5.26 2.79 -3.45
N ASN A 397 -5.53 3.89 -4.13
CA ASN A 397 -6.78 4.63 -3.95
C ASN A 397 -8.00 3.89 -4.53
N SER A 398 -9.14 4.08 -3.89
CA SER A 398 -10.43 3.58 -4.37
C SER A 398 -11.03 4.51 -5.43
N PRO A 399 -12.02 4.03 -6.23
CA PRO A 399 -12.83 4.91 -7.07
C PRO A 399 -13.54 6.04 -6.29
N SER A 400 -13.82 5.84 -4.99
CA SER A 400 -14.40 6.89 -4.15
C SER A 400 -13.40 8.00 -3.86
N ASP A 401 -12.13 7.67 -3.60
CA ASP A 401 -11.07 8.65 -3.37
C ASP A 401 -10.81 9.48 -4.63
N ARG A 402 -10.74 8.84 -5.81
CA ARG A 402 -10.60 9.55 -7.09
C ARG A 402 -11.77 10.51 -7.35
N ASN A 403 -13.00 10.05 -7.11
CA ASN A 403 -14.19 10.90 -7.24
C ASN A 403 -14.22 12.08 -6.24
N GLN A 404 -13.66 11.89 -5.03
CA GLN A 404 -13.52 12.97 -4.04
C GLN A 404 -12.43 13.97 -4.44
N ALA A 405 -11.31 13.52 -5.01
CA ALA A 405 -10.28 14.41 -5.52
C ALA A 405 -10.77 15.30 -6.68
N LEU A 406 -11.61 14.77 -7.57
CA LEU A 406 -12.21 15.53 -8.68
C LEU A 406 -13.10 16.71 -8.25
N VAL A 407 -13.50 16.79 -6.97
CA VAL A 407 -14.29 17.90 -6.42
C VAL A 407 -13.53 18.76 -5.41
N GLU A 408 -12.22 18.51 -5.24
CA GLU A 408 -11.32 19.28 -4.39
C GLU A 408 -10.44 20.18 -5.28
N ASP A 409 -10.73 21.48 -5.32
CA ASP A 409 -10.04 22.47 -6.16
C ASP A 409 -8.51 22.51 -5.94
N ARG A 410 -8.03 22.02 -4.79
CA ARG A 410 -6.62 21.92 -4.43
C ARG A 410 -5.87 20.69 -4.96
N ILE A 411 -6.56 19.68 -5.50
CA ILE A 411 -5.95 18.42 -5.93
C ILE A 411 -6.14 18.20 -7.44
N ALA A 412 -5.05 17.99 -8.16
CA ALA A 412 -5.06 17.50 -9.53
C ALA A 412 -5.16 15.97 -9.53
N GLY A 413 -6.02 15.39 -10.36
CA GLY A 413 -5.85 13.98 -10.77
C GLY A 413 -4.74 13.89 -11.82
N VAL A 414 -3.90 12.86 -11.75
CA VAL A 414 -2.84 12.59 -12.74
C VAL A 414 -2.86 11.10 -13.11
N ASP A 415 -2.72 10.78 -14.39
CA ASP A 415 -2.56 9.39 -14.86
C ASP A 415 -1.07 8.99 -14.97
N LEU A 416 -0.80 7.68 -15.07
CA LEU A 416 0.57 7.17 -15.06
C LEU A 416 1.43 7.69 -16.23
N ALA A 417 0.82 7.95 -17.40
CA ALA A 417 1.53 8.47 -18.56
C ALA A 417 1.79 9.98 -18.40
N GLU A 418 0.80 10.75 -17.95
CA GLU A 418 0.96 12.17 -17.62
C GLU A 418 2.02 12.36 -16.52
N PHE A 419 2.07 11.49 -15.52
CA PHE A 419 3.10 11.49 -14.49
C PHE A 419 4.51 11.30 -15.06
N CYS A 420 4.71 10.29 -15.92
CA CYS A 420 6.00 10.06 -16.57
C CYS A 420 6.44 11.26 -17.42
N ASP A 421 5.49 11.96 -18.07
CA ASP A 421 5.76 13.20 -18.80
C ASP A 421 6.07 14.38 -17.85
N LEU A 422 5.32 14.56 -16.76
CA LEU A 422 5.50 15.62 -15.76
C LEU A 422 6.84 15.51 -15.01
N LEU A 423 7.31 14.30 -14.71
CA LEU A 423 8.63 14.07 -14.13
C LEU A 423 9.74 14.66 -15.01
N GLN A 424 9.60 14.55 -16.34
CA GLN A 424 10.60 15.01 -17.31
C GLN A 424 10.40 16.47 -17.74
N ARG A 425 9.14 16.93 -17.79
CA ARG A 425 8.72 18.23 -18.29
C ARG A 425 7.69 18.81 -17.30
N PRO A 426 8.13 19.26 -16.12
CA PRO A 426 7.22 19.81 -15.13
C PRO A 426 6.50 21.01 -15.72
N LYS A 427 5.23 21.16 -15.34
CA LYS A 427 4.42 22.33 -15.68
C LYS A 427 3.70 22.76 -14.43
N LYS A 428 3.60 24.07 -14.22
CA LYS A 428 2.73 24.59 -13.15
C LYS A 428 1.30 24.16 -13.43
N TRP A 429 0.66 23.51 -12.46
CA TRP A 429 -0.77 23.24 -12.53
C TRP A 429 -1.53 24.58 -12.49
N THR A 430 -1.97 25.04 -13.66
CA THR A 430 -3.09 25.97 -13.74
C THR A 430 -4.34 25.12 -13.69
N ALA A 431 -5.17 25.31 -12.66
CA ALA A 431 -6.43 24.56 -12.52
C ALA A 431 -7.20 24.59 -13.84
N GLN A 432 -7.17 23.47 -14.57
CA GLN A 432 -7.97 23.38 -15.77
C GLN A 432 -9.41 23.42 -15.31
N VAL A 433 -10.18 24.34 -15.88
CA VAL A 433 -11.63 24.24 -15.85
C VAL A 433 -11.95 22.97 -16.63
N MET A 434 -12.00 21.83 -15.93
CA MET A 434 -12.54 20.58 -16.43
C MET A 434 -13.85 20.96 -17.13
N PRO A 435 -14.00 20.70 -18.45
CA PRO A 435 -15.24 21.00 -19.11
C PRO A 435 -16.30 20.20 -18.37
N LYS A 436 -17.18 20.90 -17.65
CA LYS A 436 -18.31 20.26 -16.93
C LYS A 436 -18.96 19.36 -17.96
N VAL A 437 -18.89 18.04 -17.71
CA VAL A 437 -19.50 17.05 -18.61
C VAL A 437 -20.92 17.53 -18.84
N GLY A 438 -21.18 18.00 -20.06
CA GLY A 438 -22.47 18.57 -20.39
C GLY A 438 -23.51 17.52 -20.03
N LYS A 439 -24.57 17.91 -19.30
CA LYS A 439 -25.72 17.03 -19.12
C LYS A 439 -26.10 16.57 -20.51
N GLY A 440 -25.89 15.29 -20.80
CA GLY A 440 -25.99 14.77 -22.16
C GLY A 440 -27.33 15.17 -22.73
N GLU A 441 -27.32 15.95 -23.82
CA GLU A 441 -28.53 16.19 -24.58
C GLU A 441 -29.08 14.83 -24.98
N GLY A 442 -30.32 14.56 -24.57
CA GLY A 442 -30.88 13.22 -24.66
C GLY A 442 -30.96 12.78 -26.12
N VAL A 443 -30.05 11.88 -26.52
CA VAL A 443 -30.13 11.17 -27.79
C VAL A 443 -31.39 10.30 -27.73
N THR A 444 -32.49 10.88 -28.17
CA THR A 444 -33.77 10.21 -28.30
C THR A 444 -33.65 9.25 -29.47
N ILE A 445 -33.35 7.98 -29.19
CA ILE A 445 -33.35 6.92 -30.19
C ILE A 445 -34.82 6.66 -30.56
N GLY A 446 -35.26 7.33 -31.61
CA GLY A 446 -36.60 7.14 -32.17
C GLY A 446 -36.72 5.76 -32.81
N PHE A 447 -37.61 4.93 -32.28
CA PHE A 447 -38.11 3.75 -32.98
C PHE A 447 -39.30 4.12 -33.86
N GLY A 448 -39.31 3.58 -35.07
CA GLY A 448 -40.50 3.48 -35.91
C GLY A 448 -40.16 3.25 -37.39
N PRO A 449 -41.17 2.92 -38.22
CA PRO A 449 -42.47 2.37 -37.83
C PRO A 449 -42.41 0.86 -37.56
#